data_AF-A0A2J6PE87-F1
#
_entry.id   AF-A0A2J6PE87-F1
#
_cell.length_a   1.000
_cell.length_b   1.000
_cell.length_c   1.000
_cell.angle_alpha   90.00
_cell.angle_beta   90.00
_cell.angle_gamma   90.00
#
_symmetry.space_group_name_H-M   'P 1'
#
loop_
_entity.id
_entity.type
_entity.pdbx_description
1 polymer ?
#
loop_
_entity_poly.entity_id
_entity_poly.type
_entity_poly.pdbx_seq_one_letter_code
_entity_poly.pdbx_strand_id
1 'polypeptide(L)'
;HKPCQTLVNQGPLPNRIIDISNPDTPFLACGNGRMEPYVPLSYSWGNGKRFVTTKRNLEQLQHLIPNLELPKTFFDAIHVAHALGFSFLWIDALCILQDC
;
A
#
# COMPACT_ATOMS: atom_id res chain seq x y z
N HIS A 1 23.79 5.14 2.78
CA HIS A 1 23.01 3.88 2.70
C HIS A 1 22.36 3.62 4.05
N LYS A 2 21.07 3.93 4.21
CA LYS A 2 20.30 3.44 5.36
C LYS A 2 19.85 2.02 5.01
N PRO A 3 20.08 1.01 5.86
CA PRO A 3 19.55 -0.32 5.62
C PRO A 3 18.03 -0.19 5.52
N CYS A 4 17.47 -0.66 4.41
CA CYS A 4 16.03 -0.77 4.20
C CYS A 4 15.51 -1.73 5.26
N GLN A 5 15.03 -1.17 6.36
CA GLN A 5 14.47 -1.93 7.46
C GLN A 5 13.12 -2.42 6.96
N THR A 6 13.09 -3.64 6.43
CA THR A 6 11.85 -4.36 6.15
C THR A 6 11.19 -4.59 7.51
N LEU A 7 10.41 -3.60 7.95
CA LEU A 7 9.66 -3.63 9.19
C LEU A 7 8.48 -4.57 8.98
N VAL A 8 8.72 -5.88 9.04
CA VAL A 8 7.62 -6.84 9.07
C VAL A 8 6.84 -6.58 10.34
N ASN A 9 5.69 -5.91 10.21
CA ASN A 9 4.92 -5.49 11.37
C ASN A 9 3.97 -6.64 11.71
N GLN A 10 4.18 -7.28 12.86
CA GLN A 10 3.32 -8.38 13.35
C GLN A 10 2.19 -7.87 14.26
N GLY A 11 1.69 -6.67 13.98
CA GLY A 11 0.61 -6.02 14.73
C GLY A 11 -0.76 -6.20 14.06
N PRO A 12 -1.84 -5.73 14.71
CA PRO A 12 -3.16 -5.70 14.07
C PRO A 12 -3.08 -4.89 12.77
N LEU A 13 -3.68 -5.44 11.72
CA LEU A 13 -3.75 -4.81 10.41
C LEU A 13 -4.46 -3.46 10.55
N PRO A 14 -3.86 -2.38 10.03
CA PRO A 14 -4.52 -1.08 10.01
C PRO A 14 -5.82 -1.16 9.22
N ASN A 15 -6.79 -0.28 9.54
CA ASN A 15 -8.07 -0.20 8.81
C ASN A 15 -7.92 0.08 7.31
N ARG A 16 -6.72 0.43 6.85
CA ARG A 16 -6.40 0.68 5.46
C ARG A 16 -5.15 -0.10 5.16
N ILE A 17 -5.28 -1.15 4.35
CA ILE A 17 -4.15 -1.92 3.86
C ILE A 17 -4.43 -2.37 2.43
N ILE A 18 -3.40 -2.56 1.64
CA ILE A 18 -3.54 -2.98 0.25
C ILE A 18 -3.40 -4.50 0.24
N ASP A 19 -4.45 -5.17 -0.21
CA ASP A 19 -4.37 -6.59 -0.50
C ASP A 19 -3.65 -6.77 -1.83
N ILE A 20 -2.54 -7.51 -1.78
CA ILE A 20 -1.68 -7.84 -2.91
C ILE A 20 -1.64 -9.35 -3.14
N SER A 21 -2.62 -10.09 -2.60
CA SER A 21 -2.76 -11.53 -2.87
C SER A 21 -2.87 -11.82 -4.36
N ASN A 22 -3.40 -10.85 -5.12
CA ASN A 22 -3.34 -10.85 -6.58
C ASN A 22 -2.61 -9.59 -7.08
N PRO A 23 -1.40 -9.71 -7.65
CA PRO A 23 -0.62 -8.55 -8.10
C PRO A 23 -1.26 -7.79 -9.27
N ASP A 24 -2.14 -8.44 -10.05
CA ASP A 24 -2.87 -7.81 -11.16
C ASP A 24 -4.06 -6.96 -10.71
N THR A 25 -4.63 -7.25 -9.54
CA THR A 25 -5.83 -6.58 -9.02
C THR A 25 -5.66 -6.15 -7.56
N PRO A 26 -4.74 -5.24 -7.25
CA PRO A 26 -4.58 -4.72 -5.91
C PRO A 26 -5.78 -3.86 -5.51
N PHE A 27 -6.29 -4.05 -4.29
CA PHE A 27 -7.40 -3.25 -3.75
C PHE A 27 -7.14 -2.88 -2.29
N LEU A 28 -7.74 -1.78 -1.84
CA LEU A 28 -7.59 -1.33 -0.47
C LEU A 28 -8.58 -2.08 0.43
N ALA A 29 -8.07 -3.06 1.16
CA ALA A 29 -8.79 -3.85 2.15
C ALA A 29 -8.83 -3.16 3.53
N CYS A 30 -9.87 -3.51 4.29
CA CYS A 30 -9.98 -3.11 5.70
C CYS A 30 -9.35 -4.18 6.59
N GLY A 31 -8.28 -3.83 7.30
CA GLY A 31 -7.56 -4.76 8.16
C GLY A 31 -8.39 -5.32 9.33
N ASN A 32 -9.44 -4.63 9.77
CA ASN A 32 -10.36 -5.04 10.83
C ASN A 32 -9.67 -5.61 12.10
N GLY A 33 -8.42 -5.23 12.38
CA GLY A 33 -7.64 -5.75 13.51
C GLY A 33 -7.14 -7.19 13.35
N ARG A 34 -7.17 -7.77 12.14
CA ARG A 34 -6.58 -9.08 11.84
C ARG A 34 -5.08 -9.06 12.10
N MET A 35 -4.51 -10.16 12.62
CA MET A 35 -3.06 -10.28 12.80
C MET A 35 -2.47 -11.03 11.61
N GLU A 36 -2.15 -10.30 10.55
CA GLU A 36 -1.50 -10.86 9.37
C GLU A 36 -0.20 -10.11 9.08
N PRO A 37 0.84 -10.80 8.59
CA PRO A 37 2.10 -10.15 8.23
C PRO A 37 1.87 -9.20 7.05
N TYR A 38 2.29 -7.96 7.22
CA TYR A 38 2.25 -6.96 6.17
C TYR A 38 3.56 -6.19 6.08
N VAL A 39 3.79 -5.63 4.89
CA VAL A 39 4.97 -4.82 4.61
C VAL A 39 4.58 -3.34 4.61
N PRO A 40 5.09 -2.52 5.54
CA PRO A 40 4.97 -1.08 5.48
C PRO A 40 6.03 -0.50 4.54
N LEU A 41 5.57 0.27 3.57
CA LEU A 41 6.36 1.05 2.63
C LEU A 41 6.15 2.53 2.95
N SER A 42 7.14 3.14 3.61
CA SER A 42 7.21 4.60 3.75
C SER A 42 7.82 5.20 2.48
N TYR A 43 6.95 5.58 1.56
CA TYR A 43 7.29 6.27 0.34
C TYR A 43 7.65 7.73 0.64
N SER A 44 8.95 8.03 0.61
CA SER A 44 9.42 9.41 0.72
C SER A 44 9.06 10.16 -0.57
N TRP A 45 8.12 11.09 -0.44
CA TRP A 45 7.67 11.98 -1.50
C TRP A 45 8.84 12.76 -2.11
N GLY A 46 9.40 12.27 -3.22
CA GLY A 46 10.30 13.08 -4.05
C GLY A 46 9.54 14.18 -4.81
N ASN A 47 10.22 14.88 -5.72
CA ASN A 47 9.61 15.89 -6.62
C ASN A 47 8.72 15.30 -7.75
N GLY A 48 8.30 14.04 -7.63
CA GLY A 48 7.52 13.33 -8.66
C GLY A 48 6.01 13.50 -8.53
N LYS A 49 5.26 12.94 -9.49
CA LYS A 49 3.79 12.91 -9.45
C LYS A 49 3.30 12.28 -8.16
N ARG A 50 2.50 13.04 -7.42
CA ARG A 50 1.92 12.65 -6.13
C ARG A 50 0.64 11.86 -6.38
N PHE A 51 0.73 10.54 -6.37
CA PHE A 51 -0.47 9.71 -6.28
C PHE A 51 -0.82 9.59 -4.79
N VAL A 52 -1.78 10.41 -4.35
CA VAL A 52 -2.21 10.49 -2.96
C VAL A 52 -3.65 10.02 -2.84
N THR A 53 -3.96 9.33 -1.75
CA THR A 53 -5.35 9.08 -1.41
C THR A 53 -6.01 10.36 -0.89
N THR A 54 -6.91 10.92 -1.71
CA THR A 54 -7.85 11.97 -1.30
C THR A 54 -9.20 11.35 -0.94
N LYS A 55 -10.07 12.08 -0.23
CA LYS A 55 -11.41 11.57 0.14
C LYS A 55 -12.23 11.17 -1.10
N ARG A 56 -12.00 11.87 -2.22
CA ARG A 56 -12.68 11.61 -3.50
C ARG A 56 -12.21 10.32 -4.16
N ASN A 57 -10.93 10.01 -4.08
CA ASN A 57 -10.37 8.82 -4.73
C ASN A 57 -10.35 7.60 -3.79
N LEU A 58 -10.54 7.79 -2.48
CA LEU A 58 -10.54 6.73 -1.49
C LEU A 58 -11.61 5.66 -1.74
N GLU A 59 -12.81 6.05 -2.14
CA GLU A 59 -13.89 5.09 -2.43
C GLU A 59 -13.55 4.23 -3.66
N GLN A 60 -12.97 4.86 -4.68
CA GLN A 60 -12.49 4.17 -5.88
C GLN A 60 -11.34 3.21 -5.55
N LEU A 61 -10.35 3.64 -4.75
CA LEU A 61 -9.19 2.84 -4.35
C LEU A 61 -9.56 1.64 -3.44
N GLN A 62 -10.64 1.75 -2.67
CA GLN A 62 -11.21 0.62 -1.91
C GLN A 62 -11.84 -0.44 -2.80
N HIS A 63 -12.38 -0.04 -3.95
CA HIS A 63 -12.99 -0.96 -4.89
C HIS A 63 -11.93 -1.61 -5.79
N LEU A 64 -11.06 -0.80 -6.37
CA LEU A 64 -9.99 -1.25 -7.27
C LEU A 64 -8.96 -0.15 -7.40
N ILE A 65 -7.68 -0.48 -7.20
CA ILE A 65 -6.61 0.47 -7.47
C ILE A 65 -6.25 0.37 -8.95
N PRO A 66 -6.51 1.40 -9.78
CA PRO A 66 -6.20 1.35 -11.19
C PRO A 66 -4.68 1.32 -11.39
N ASN A 67 -4.18 0.21 -11.93
CA ASN A 67 -2.77 0.01 -12.28
C ASN A 67 -2.20 1.13 -13.17
N LEU A 68 -3.06 1.77 -13.97
CA LEU A 68 -2.67 2.83 -14.91
C LEU A 68 -2.36 4.17 -14.22
N GLU A 69 -2.96 4.43 -13.06
CA GLU A 69 -2.75 5.69 -12.33
C GLU A 69 -1.70 5.58 -11.22
N LEU A 70 -1.39 4.35 -10.78
CA LEU A 70 -0.32 4.09 -9.83
C LEU A 70 1.05 4.37 -10.47
N PRO A 71 1.93 5.14 -9.81
CA PRO A 71 3.32 5.22 -10.23
C PRO A 71 3.99 3.83 -10.16
N LYS A 72 4.90 3.59 -11.11
CA LYS A 72 5.62 2.30 -11.25
C LYS A 72 6.24 1.81 -9.94
N THR A 73 6.68 2.71 -9.08
CA THR A 73 7.26 2.35 -7.78
C THR A 73 6.31 1.55 -6.89
N PHE A 74 5.00 1.82 -6.93
CA PHE A 74 4.03 1.01 -6.19
C PHE A 74 3.82 -0.35 -6.84
N PHE A 75 3.81 -0.42 -8.16
CA PHE A 75 3.69 -1.69 -8.87
C PHE A 75 4.88 -2.60 -8.58
N ASP A 76 6.11 -2.06 -8.62
CA ASP A 76 7.32 -2.75 -8.18
C ASP A 76 7.21 -3.18 -6.72
N ALA A 77 6.75 -2.30 -5.82
CA ALA A 77 6.59 -2.64 -4.41
C ALA A 77 5.58 -3.80 -4.19
N ILE A 78 4.46 -3.80 -4.91
CA ILE A 78 3.45 -4.87 -4.88
C ILE A 78 4.07 -6.19 -5.36
N HIS A 79 4.75 -6.18 -6.50
CA HIS A 79 5.37 -7.37 -7.07
C HIS A 79 6.49 -7.92 -6.18
N VAL A 80 7.32 -7.04 -5.62
CA VAL A 80 8.40 -7.42 -4.71
C VAL A 80 7.82 -7.99 -3.41
N ALA A 81 6.82 -7.34 -2.81
CA ALA A 81 6.20 -7.83 -1.58
C ALA A 81 5.50 -9.19 -1.79
N HIS A 82 4.79 -9.35 -2.92
CA HIS A 82 4.18 -10.63 -3.29
C HIS A 82 5.25 -11.71 -3.54
N ALA A 83 6.33 -11.40 -4.26
CA ALA A 83 7.45 -12.31 -4.47
C ALA A 83 8.18 -12.69 -3.18
N LEU A 84 8.16 -11.82 -2.17
CA LEU A 84 8.68 -12.08 -0.82
C LEU A 84 7.71 -12.92 0.04
N GLY A 85 6.52 -13.25 -0.45
CA GLY A 85 5.53 -14.07 0.26
C GLY A 85 4.58 -13.27 1.16
N PHE A 86 4.45 -11.97 0.96
CA PHE A 86 3.47 -11.14 1.68
C PHE A 86 2.21 -10.93 0.83
N SER A 87 1.06 -11.08 1.48
CA SER A 87 -0.25 -10.83 0.85
C SER A 87 -0.77 -9.42 1.12
N PHE A 88 -0.10 -8.66 2.00
CA PHE A 88 -0.55 -7.34 2.42
C PHE A 88 0.57 -6.31 2.39
N LEU A 89 0.25 -5.14 1.85
CA LEU A 89 1.15 -4.00 1.71
C LEU A 89 0.50 -2.75 2.30
N TRP A 90 1.21 -2.04 3.16
CA TRP A 90 0.78 -0.77 3.71
C TRP A 90 1.64 0.34 3.12
N ILE A 91 1.04 1.31 2.43
CA ILE A 91 1.77 2.42 1.81
C ILE A 91 1.29 3.72 2.46
N ASP A 92 2.18 4.54 3.00
CA ASP A 92 1.80 5.82 3.63
C ASP A 92 1.00 6.72 2.67
N ALA A 93 1.40 6.77 1.41
CA ALA A 93 0.74 7.54 0.35
C ALA A 93 -0.71 7.17 0.09
N LEU A 94 -1.05 5.90 0.31
CA LEU A 94 -2.37 5.35 0.03
C LEU A 94 -3.22 5.18 1.29
N CYS A 95 -2.58 4.85 2.41
CA CYS A 95 -3.25 4.58 3.68
C CYS A 95 -3.42 5.84 4.53
N ILE A 96 -2.60 6.88 4.34
CA ILE A 96 -2.77 8.18 4.98
C ILE A 96 -3.55 9.09 4.04
N LEU A 97 -4.69 9.58 4.53
CA LEU A 97 -5.50 10.56 3.84
C LEU A 97 -4.75 11.90 3.86
N GLN A 98 -4.35 12.41 2.69
CA GLN A 98 -3.58 13.66 2.57
C GLN A 98 -4.47 14.92 2.40
N ASP A 99 -5.78 14.74 2.44
CA ASP A 99 -6.78 15.81 2.33
C ASP A 99 -7.08 16.35 3.75
N CYS A 100 -6.26 17.31 4.19
CA CYS A 100 -6.44 18.07 5.43
C CYS A 100 -7.10 19.41 5.14
#